data_AF-A0AAE1AKN2-F1
#
_entry.id   AF-A0AAE1AKN2-F1
#
_cell.length_a   1.000
_cell.length_b   1.000
_cell.length_c   1.000
_cell.angle_alpha   90.00
_cell.angle_beta   90.00
_cell.angle_gamma   90.00
#
_symmetry.space_group_name_H-M   'P 1'
#
loop_
_entity.id
_entity.type
_entity.pdbx_description
1 polymer ?
#
loop_
_entity_poly.entity_id
_entity_poly.type
_entity_poly.pdbx_seq_one_letter_code
_entity_poly.pdbx_strand_id
1 'polypeptide(L)'
;MLVKSKKKYFKERIFECKGNSNELYKLVKSLYKPTSSYKPVLPSHDDTEQLCNNFSSFFGGKIDNIRNQLDSESTLTPNNEPPSNPSSTLQEFRPALVEEVDKLIIAMPNKSCVLDKIPAWLFKEAHKELAPSLADIINSSLANHDFPSSLKQAYVTPLIKKASLDKEEMKNYRPVSNIPIISKLIEKIVSSRILQHLAFNNLHTNFQSAYKKHHSTESALLRVANDILRYIDNKKSVLLILLDLSAAFDTIDHDILLARAHSRFGIDGKALYWLNAYLKNRTQTVSIDNNKATPSPLKYGVPQGSVLGPLLFTMYTAPVADIAERHGVNYHLYADDTQLYVPLDNTLETASYQKESIEKCVVEIADWMNSNKLKLNSDKTDVIVFGTNKALIDLNFNSVQIKSSSVPVSSSVKNLGCYLDANFTMSCQINSIYCLEETAL
;
A
#
# COMPACT_ATOMS: atom_id res chain seq x y z
N MET A 1 44.53 1.63 -9.11
CA MET A 1 43.97 1.80 -10.46
C MET A 1 42.48 1.40 -10.52
N LEU A 2 42.12 0.19 -10.06
CA LEU A 2 40.74 -0.32 -10.00
C LEU A 2 39.71 0.59 -9.32
N VAL A 3 40.02 1.17 -8.16
CA VAL A 3 39.08 2.08 -7.45
C VAL A 3 38.78 3.35 -8.25
N LYS A 4 39.81 3.95 -8.89
CA LYS A 4 39.62 5.13 -9.75
C LYS A 4 38.77 4.79 -10.98
N SER A 5 39.01 3.64 -11.61
CA SER A 5 38.22 3.18 -12.76
C SER A 5 36.76 2.87 -12.37
N LYS A 6 36.54 2.20 -11.24
CA LYS A 6 35.20 1.91 -10.70
C LYS A 6 34.44 3.20 -10.38
N LYS A 7 35.10 4.17 -9.74
CA LYS A 7 34.51 5.49 -9.44
C LYS A 7 34.15 6.25 -10.72
N LYS A 8 35.01 6.21 -11.75
CA LYS A 8 34.74 6.83 -13.06
C LYS A 8 33.53 6.17 -13.75
N TYR A 9 33.50 4.84 -13.80
CA TYR A 9 32.40 4.06 -14.37
C TYR A 9 31.05 4.40 -13.73
N PHE A 10 30.95 4.38 -12.39
CA PHE A 10 29.70 4.69 -11.73
C PHE A 10 29.31 6.16 -11.84
N LYS A 11 30.29 7.09 -11.89
CA LYS A 11 30.02 8.50 -12.15
C LYS A 11 29.38 8.69 -13.53
N GLU A 12 29.94 8.06 -14.56
CA GLU A 12 29.40 8.09 -15.93
C GLU A 12 28.00 7.48 -15.99
N ARG A 13 27.80 6.30 -15.38
CA ARG A 13 26.49 5.65 -15.29
C ARG A 13 25.43 6.48 -14.56
N ILE A 14 25.80 7.20 -13.50
CA ILE A 14 24.90 8.14 -12.80
C ILE A 14 24.52 9.31 -13.72
N PHE A 15 25.49 9.86 -14.48
CA PHE A 15 25.21 10.91 -15.46
C PHE A 15 24.29 10.43 -16.59
N GLU A 16 24.44 9.19 -17.05
CA GLU A 16 23.55 8.57 -18.04
C GLU A 16 22.11 8.40 -17.53
N CYS A 17 21.92 8.23 -16.23
CA CYS A 17 20.59 8.15 -15.60
C CYS A 17 19.91 9.53 -15.43
N LYS A 18 20.52 10.63 -15.89
CA LYS A 18 19.96 11.99 -15.75
C LYS A 18 18.56 12.07 -16.37
N GLY A 19 17.60 12.55 -15.58
CA GLY A 19 16.18 12.64 -15.98
C GLY A 19 15.38 11.35 -15.82
N ASN A 20 15.99 10.24 -15.39
CA ASN A 20 15.32 8.97 -15.13
C ASN A 20 15.63 8.47 -13.70
N SER A 21 14.82 8.93 -12.74
CA SER A 21 14.97 8.60 -11.31
C SER A 21 14.86 7.10 -11.03
N ASN A 22 14.09 6.35 -11.83
CA ASN A 22 13.94 4.90 -11.66
C ASN A 22 15.24 4.15 -12.03
N GLU A 23 15.87 4.51 -13.14
CA GLU A 23 17.16 3.93 -13.53
C GLU A 23 18.28 4.33 -12.55
N LEU A 24 18.28 5.59 -12.10
CA LEU A 24 19.21 6.04 -11.05
C LEU A 24 19.02 5.22 -9.76
N TYR A 25 17.79 5.02 -9.31
CA TYR A 25 17.48 4.21 -8.13
C TYR A 25 17.97 2.77 -8.29
N LYS A 26 17.74 2.12 -9.45
CA LYS A 26 18.25 0.76 -9.71
C LYS A 26 19.77 0.69 -9.65
N LEU A 27 20.46 1.67 -10.25
CA LEU A 27 21.91 1.78 -10.25
C LEU A 27 22.44 1.95 -8.82
N VAL A 28 21.90 2.91 -8.07
CA VAL A 28 22.27 3.16 -6.66
C VAL A 28 21.98 1.92 -5.81
N LYS A 29 20.82 1.29 -5.98
CA LYS A 29 20.49 0.06 -5.26
C LYS A 29 21.47 -1.07 -5.55
N SER A 30 21.93 -1.21 -6.79
CA SER A 30 22.93 -2.22 -7.15
C SER A 30 24.30 -2.00 -6.50
N LEU A 31 24.62 -0.76 -6.13
CA LEU A 31 25.86 -0.40 -5.43
C LEU A 31 25.87 -0.85 -3.96
N TYR A 32 24.74 -0.71 -3.26
CA TYR A 32 24.63 -1.02 -1.82
C TYR A 32 23.99 -2.38 -1.53
N LYS A 33 23.37 -3.01 -2.53
CA LYS A 33 22.81 -4.37 -2.46
C LYS A 33 23.15 -5.09 -3.77
N PRO A 34 24.28 -5.83 -3.85
CA PRO A 34 24.55 -6.64 -5.03
C PRO A 34 23.34 -7.54 -5.27
N THR A 35 22.85 -7.56 -6.51
CA THR A 35 21.75 -8.42 -6.95
C THR A 35 22.17 -9.87 -6.77
N SER A 36 21.96 -10.43 -5.58
CA SER A 36 21.81 -11.87 -5.48
C SER A 36 20.58 -12.23 -6.29
N SER A 37 20.73 -13.21 -7.17
CA SER A 37 19.59 -13.92 -7.73
C SER A 37 18.80 -14.47 -6.55
N TYR A 38 17.76 -13.75 -6.12
CA TYR A 38 16.91 -14.14 -5.02
C TYR A 38 16.17 -15.41 -5.43
N LYS A 39 16.78 -16.58 -5.19
CA LYS A 39 15.98 -17.77 -4.94
C LYS A 39 15.11 -17.44 -3.72
N PRO A 40 13.80 -17.71 -3.76
CA PRO A 40 12.96 -17.55 -2.58
C PRO A 40 13.59 -18.37 -1.45
N VAL A 41 13.97 -17.71 -0.36
CA VAL A 41 14.42 -18.38 0.85
C VAL A 41 13.18 -18.99 1.46
N LEU A 42 13.12 -20.31 1.52
CA LEU A 42 11.96 -21.07 2.00
C LEU A 42 12.29 -21.75 3.34
N PRO A 43 11.27 -22.12 4.14
CA PRO A 43 11.46 -22.99 5.28
C PRO A 43 12.08 -24.32 4.85
N SER A 44 12.73 -24.99 5.80
CA SER A 44 13.24 -26.34 5.58
C SER A 44 12.05 -27.29 5.38
N HIS A 45 12.09 -28.11 4.34
CA HIS A 45 10.97 -28.98 3.97
C HIS A 45 11.45 -30.20 3.18
N ASP A 46 10.78 -31.33 3.37
CA ASP A 46 11.00 -32.57 2.61
C ASP A 46 10.01 -32.73 1.46
N ASP A 47 8.83 -32.10 1.57
CA ASP A 47 7.76 -32.12 0.59
C ASP A 47 7.28 -30.71 0.26
N THR A 48 7.49 -30.28 -0.99
CA THR A 48 7.12 -28.96 -1.48
C THR A 48 5.61 -28.79 -1.66
N GLU A 49 4.86 -29.85 -1.96
CA GLU A 49 3.40 -29.80 -2.06
C GLU A 49 2.79 -29.58 -0.68
N GLN A 50 3.26 -30.32 0.33
CA GLN A 50 2.88 -30.11 1.72
C GLN A 50 3.22 -28.69 2.18
N LEU A 51 4.39 -28.16 1.80
CA LEU A 51 4.78 -26.78 2.10
C LEU A 51 3.80 -25.76 1.47
N CYS A 52 3.40 -25.98 0.21
CA CYS A 52 2.39 -25.14 -0.45
C CYS A 52 1.07 -25.11 0.33
N ASN A 53 0.59 -26.28 0.75
CA ASN A 53 -0.64 -26.41 1.54
C ASN A 53 -0.51 -25.73 2.91
N ASN A 54 0.64 -25.88 3.59
CA ASN A 54 0.92 -25.22 4.86
C ASN A 54 0.87 -23.69 4.74
N PHE A 55 1.50 -23.12 3.71
CA PHE A 55 1.42 -21.68 3.44
C PHE A 55 -0.01 -21.23 3.09
N SER A 56 -0.74 -22.02 2.30
CA SER A 56 -2.14 -21.72 1.95
C SER A 56 -3.02 -21.63 3.21
N SER A 57 -2.92 -22.64 4.08
CA SER A 57 -3.62 -22.70 5.36
C SER A 57 -3.18 -21.57 6.30
N PHE A 58 -1.89 -21.25 6.36
CA PHE A 58 -1.38 -20.17 7.20
C PHE A 58 -1.90 -18.80 6.74
N PHE A 59 -1.78 -18.48 5.46
CA PHE A 59 -2.25 -17.19 4.93
C PHE A 59 -3.76 -17.04 5.08
N GLY A 60 -4.55 -18.07 4.74
CA GLY A 60 -6.00 -18.04 4.92
C GLY A 60 -6.42 -17.94 6.38
N GLY A 61 -5.88 -18.84 7.23
CA GLY A 61 -6.20 -18.88 8.66
C GLY A 61 -5.81 -17.60 9.41
N LYS A 62 -4.72 -16.94 9.01
CA LYS A 62 -4.35 -15.63 9.56
C LYS A 62 -5.44 -14.58 9.31
N ILE A 63 -6.00 -14.53 8.10
CA ILE A 63 -7.04 -13.55 7.76
C ILE A 63 -8.35 -13.90 8.47
N ASP A 64 -8.74 -15.18 8.48
CA ASP A 64 -9.94 -15.64 9.19
C ASP A 64 -9.84 -15.29 10.70
N ASN A 65 -8.66 -15.47 11.32
CA ASN A 65 -8.44 -15.09 12.71
C ASN A 65 -8.57 -13.58 12.94
N ILE A 66 -7.99 -12.75 12.06
CA ILE A 66 -8.14 -11.28 12.15
C ILE A 66 -9.61 -10.89 12.02
N ARG A 67 -10.34 -11.47 11.07
CA ARG A 67 -11.77 -11.20 10.85
C ARG A 67 -12.60 -11.59 12.07
N ASN A 68 -12.40 -12.78 12.62
CA ASN A 68 -13.09 -13.24 13.82
C ASN A 68 -12.85 -12.33 15.03
N GLN A 69 -11.61 -11.85 15.21
CA GLN A 69 -11.30 -10.87 16.27
C GLN A 69 -12.05 -9.56 16.06
N LEU A 70 -12.03 -9.00 14.85
CA LEU A 70 -12.75 -7.77 14.52
C LEU A 70 -14.26 -7.94 14.73
N ASP A 71 -14.83 -9.07 14.35
CA ASP A 71 -16.26 -9.37 14.56
C ASP A 71 -16.61 -9.48 16.05
N SER A 72 -15.72 -10.04 16.88
CA SER A 72 -15.91 -10.10 18.34
C SER A 72 -15.76 -8.74 19.04
N GLU A 73 -14.93 -7.84 18.50
CA GLU A 73 -14.68 -6.50 19.01
C GLU A 73 -15.68 -5.45 18.46
N SER A 74 -16.50 -5.83 17.48
CA SER A 74 -17.45 -4.93 16.83
C SER A 74 -18.57 -4.53 17.80
N THR A 75 -18.48 -3.33 18.36
CA THR A 75 -19.63 -2.68 18.99
C THR A 75 -20.61 -2.22 17.90
N LEU A 76 -21.91 -2.16 18.22
CA LEU A 76 -22.98 -1.68 17.32
C LEU A 76 -22.88 -0.17 17.02
N THR A 77 -21.67 0.36 16.80
CA THR A 77 -21.52 1.73 16.31
C THR A 77 -21.91 1.75 14.83
N PRO A 78 -22.98 2.48 14.45
CA PRO A 78 -23.33 2.59 13.05
C PRO A 78 -22.13 3.20 12.29
N ASN A 79 -21.90 2.71 11.08
CA ASN A 79 -21.01 3.35 10.10
C ASN A 79 -21.58 4.75 9.81
N ASN A 80 -21.29 5.72 10.69
CA ASN A 80 -21.61 7.13 10.51
C ASN A 80 -20.62 7.73 9.51
N GLU A 81 -20.55 7.16 8.31
CA GLU A 81 -19.94 7.87 7.19
C GLU A 81 -20.88 9.01 6.82
N PRO A 82 -20.40 10.26 6.82
CA PRO A 82 -21.21 11.36 6.30
C PRO A 82 -21.54 11.04 4.84
N PRO A 83 -22.82 11.08 4.43
CA PRO A 83 -23.19 10.84 3.04
C PRO A 83 -22.57 11.94 2.18
N SER A 84 -21.49 11.63 1.47
CA SER A 84 -20.98 12.49 0.42
C SER A 84 -21.78 12.18 -0.83
N ASN A 85 -22.93 12.83 -1.02
CA ASN A 85 -23.72 12.66 -2.23
C ASN A 85 -22.92 13.16 -3.44
N PRO A 86 -22.36 12.27 -4.28
CA PRO A 86 -21.54 12.71 -5.40
C PRO A 86 -22.48 13.38 -6.41
N SER A 87 -22.11 14.56 -6.90
CA SER A 87 -22.93 15.31 -7.86
C SER A 87 -23.04 14.63 -9.23
N SER A 88 -22.18 13.65 -9.51
CA SER A 88 -22.26 12.82 -10.71
C SER A 88 -21.94 11.36 -10.40
N THR A 89 -22.52 10.48 -11.20
CA THR A 89 -22.36 9.02 -11.05
C THR A 89 -21.68 8.40 -12.28
N LEU A 90 -20.74 7.50 -12.05
CA LEU A 90 -20.17 6.61 -13.07
C LEU A 90 -21.07 5.38 -13.21
N GLN A 91 -21.99 5.43 -14.18
CA GLN A 91 -22.98 4.37 -14.42
C GLN A 91 -22.42 3.19 -15.22
N GLU A 92 -21.46 3.44 -16.13
CA GLU A 92 -20.84 2.41 -16.96
C GLU A 92 -19.41 2.79 -17.38
N PHE A 93 -18.59 1.78 -17.67
CA PHE A 93 -17.23 1.99 -18.15
C PHE A 93 -17.22 2.17 -19.65
N ARG A 94 -16.69 3.32 -20.12
CA ARG A 94 -16.50 3.54 -21.56
C ARG A 94 -15.59 2.44 -22.17
N PRO A 95 -15.90 1.95 -23.38
CA PRO A 95 -15.06 0.96 -24.08
C PRO A 95 -13.58 1.34 -24.17
N ALA A 96 -12.73 0.33 -24.25
CA ALA A 96 -11.32 0.44 -24.58
C ALA A 96 -11.15 0.62 -26.09
N LEU A 97 -10.23 1.50 -26.48
CA LEU A 97 -9.78 1.65 -27.87
C LEU A 97 -8.61 0.69 -28.14
N VAL A 98 -8.48 0.23 -29.38
CA VAL A 98 -7.39 -0.66 -29.79
C VAL A 98 -6.03 -0.01 -29.52
N GLU A 99 -5.87 1.27 -29.84
CA GLU A 99 -4.63 2.02 -29.64
C GLU A 99 -4.30 2.21 -28.15
N GLU A 100 -5.32 2.24 -27.30
CA GLU A 100 -5.13 2.29 -25.85
C GLU A 100 -4.62 0.95 -25.33
N VAL A 101 -5.23 -0.15 -25.77
CA VAL A 101 -4.79 -1.51 -25.43
C VAL A 101 -3.37 -1.75 -25.92
N ASP A 102 -3.07 -1.38 -27.17
CA ASP A 102 -1.74 -1.45 -27.77
C ASP A 102 -0.66 -0.78 -26.91
N LYS A 103 -0.90 0.48 -26.52
CA LYS A 103 0.00 1.23 -25.63
C LYS A 103 0.17 0.55 -24.27
N LEU A 104 -0.90 -0.02 -23.72
CA LEU A 104 -0.84 -0.73 -22.45
C LEU A 104 0.05 -1.97 -22.54
N ILE A 105 -0.02 -2.72 -23.64
CA ILE A 105 0.82 -3.91 -23.89
C ILE A 105 2.30 -3.51 -23.93
N ILE A 106 2.65 -2.51 -24.76
CA ILE A 106 4.03 -2.03 -24.90
C ILE A 106 4.61 -1.60 -23.54
N ALA A 107 3.80 -0.92 -22.72
CA ALA A 107 4.21 -0.42 -21.42
C ALA A 107 4.34 -1.49 -20.33
N MET A 108 3.92 -2.75 -20.57
CA MET A 108 4.02 -3.80 -19.57
C MET A 108 5.47 -4.29 -19.37
N PRO A 109 5.84 -4.71 -18.14
CA PRO A 109 7.12 -5.35 -17.92
C PRO A 109 7.16 -6.75 -18.57
N ASN A 110 8.36 -7.21 -18.94
CA ASN A 110 8.59 -8.59 -19.43
C ASN A 110 8.53 -9.59 -18.26
N LYS A 111 7.36 -9.71 -17.63
CA LYS A 111 7.09 -10.63 -16.51
C LYS A 111 5.84 -11.45 -16.81
N SER A 112 6.02 -12.75 -16.98
CA SER A 112 4.92 -13.69 -17.19
C SER A 112 4.32 -14.18 -15.87
N CYS A 113 3.06 -14.58 -15.93
CA CYS A 113 2.39 -15.45 -14.99
C CYS A 113 2.38 -16.88 -15.52
N VAL A 114 2.38 -17.86 -14.61
CA VAL A 114 2.22 -19.29 -14.96
C VAL A 114 0.88 -19.59 -15.64
N LEU A 115 -0.10 -18.71 -15.47
CA LEU A 115 -1.40 -18.78 -16.15
C LEU A 115 -1.39 -18.22 -17.57
N ASP A 116 -0.34 -17.47 -17.95
CA ASP A 116 -0.27 -16.90 -19.29
C ASP A 116 0.01 -18.02 -20.31
N LYS A 117 -0.74 -18.01 -21.41
CA LYS A 117 -0.58 -18.98 -22.50
C LYS A 117 0.67 -18.73 -23.33
N ILE A 118 1.14 -17.49 -23.35
CA ILE A 118 2.36 -17.08 -24.02
C ILE A 118 3.20 -16.19 -23.09
N PRO A 119 4.54 -16.20 -23.22
CA PRO A 119 5.40 -15.33 -22.43
C PRO A 119 5.13 -13.85 -22.68
N ALA A 120 5.33 -13.02 -21.66
CA ALA A 120 5.12 -11.57 -21.73
C ALA A 120 5.95 -10.88 -22.82
N TRP A 121 7.17 -11.36 -23.11
CA TRP A 121 7.99 -10.78 -24.18
C TRP A 121 7.37 -10.99 -25.56
N LEU A 122 6.85 -12.19 -25.83
CA LEU A 122 6.21 -12.52 -27.10
C LEU A 122 4.87 -11.80 -27.24
N PHE A 123 4.13 -11.71 -26.14
CA PHE A 123 2.90 -10.92 -26.06
C PHE A 123 3.14 -9.45 -26.44
N LYS A 124 4.30 -8.90 -26.08
CA LYS A 124 4.70 -7.53 -26.44
C LYS A 124 5.23 -7.39 -27.85
N GLU A 125 5.89 -8.40 -28.40
CA GLU A 125 6.34 -8.36 -29.81
C GLU A 125 5.15 -8.43 -30.77
N ALA A 126 4.15 -9.26 -30.45
CA ALA A 126 2.92 -9.42 -31.23
C ALA A 126 1.81 -8.40 -30.86
N HIS A 127 2.18 -7.24 -30.29
CA HIS A 127 1.21 -6.33 -29.69
C HIS A 127 0.19 -5.79 -30.70
N LYS A 128 0.62 -5.50 -31.94
CA LYS A 128 -0.24 -4.93 -32.99
C LYS A 128 -1.32 -5.91 -33.45
N GLU A 129 -0.95 -7.19 -33.53
CA GLU A 129 -1.81 -8.28 -33.95
C GLU A 129 -2.77 -8.70 -32.83
N LEU A 130 -2.33 -8.60 -31.58
CA LEU A 130 -3.13 -9.00 -30.41
C LEU A 130 -4.07 -7.90 -29.91
N ALA A 131 -3.70 -6.62 -30.06
CA ALA A 131 -4.46 -5.50 -29.49
C ALA A 131 -5.94 -5.45 -29.91
N PRO A 132 -6.33 -5.69 -31.19
CA PRO A 132 -7.73 -5.70 -31.59
C PRO A 132 -8.55 -6.76 -30.83
N SER A 133 -8.10 -8.01 -30.84
CA SER A 133 -8.78 -9.12 -30.18
C SER A 133 -8.85 -8.93 -28.66
N LEU A 134 -7.81 -8.34 -28.05
CA LEU A 134 -7.80 -8.03 -26.63
C LEU A 134 -8.76 -6.90 -26.28
N ALA A 135 -8.88 -5.89 -27.15
CA ALA A 135 -9.88 -4.85 -27.00
C ALA A 135 -11.30 -5.44 -27.03
N ASP A 136 -11.57 -6.40 -27.93
CA ASP A 136 -12.87 -7.09 -27.97
C ASP A 136 -13.16 -7.87 -26.69
N ILE A 137 -12.16 -8.57 -26.14
CA ILE A 137 -12.29 -9.29 -24.85
C ILE A 137 -12.59 -8.31 -23.71
N ILE A 138 -11.83 -7.21 -23.62
CA ILE A 138 -12.03 -6.17 -22.61
C ILE A 138 -13.44 -5.58 -22.75
N ASN A 139 -13.81 -5.16 -23.95
CA ASN A 139 -15.09 -4.52 -24.22
C ASN A 139 -16.27 -5.46 -23.97
N SER A 140 -16.11 -6.76 -24.27
CA SER A 140 -17.10 -7.79 -23.91
C SER A 140 -17.27 -7.90 -22.39
N SER A 141 -16.18 -7.85 -21.62
CA SER A 141 -16.25 -7.84 -20.15
C SER A 141 -16.98 -6.60 -19.62
N LEU A 142 -16.64 -5.41 -20.12
CA LEU A 142 -17.29 -4.16 -19.71
C LEU A 142 -18.78 -4.12 -20.09
N ALA A 143 -19.11 -4.50 -21.33
CA ALA A 143 -20.47 -4.48 -21.87
C ALA A 143 -21.41 -5.48 -21.20
N ASN A 144 -20.89 -6.62 -20.73
CA ASN A 144 -21.67 -7.62 -19.98
C ASN A 144 -21.63 -7.42 -18.46
N HIS A 145 -20.85 -6.45 -17.98
CA HIS A 145 -20.73 -6.10 -16.56
C HIS A 145 -20.20 -7.27 -15.71
N ASP A 146 -19.37 -8.11 -16.32
CA ASP A 146 -18.80 -9.31 -15.71
C ASP A 146 -17.29 -9.35 -15.91
N PHE A 147 -16.60 -10.01 -14.98
CA PHE A 147 -15.17 -10.26 -15.07
C PHE A 147 -14.94 -11.75 -15.44
N PRO A 148 -14.13 -12.08 -16.46
CA PRO A 148 -13.99 -13.45 -16.92
C PRO A 148 -13.58 -14.42 -15.80
N SER A 149 -14.35 -15.49 -15.61
CA SER A 149 -14.13 -16.47 -14.53
C SER A 149 -12.74 -17.14 -14.60
N SER A 150 -12.23 -17.39 -15.81
CA SER A 150 -10.88 -17.92 -16.04
C SER A 150 -9.75 -17.00 -15.57
N LEU A 151 -10.04 -15.72 -15.34
CA LEU A 151 -9.09 -14.72 -14.84
C LEU A 151 -9.24 -14.46 -13.33
N LYS A 152 -10.20 -15.12 -12.65
CA LYS A 152 -10.45 -14.96 -11.20
C LYS A 152 -9.51 -15.78 -10.31
N GLN A 153 -8.67 -16.63 -10.90
CA GLN A 153 -7.64 -17.40 -10.19
C GLN A 153 -6.33 -16.62 -10.10
N ALA A 154 -5.72 -16.58 -8.91
CA ALA A 154 -4.38 -16.05 -8.68
C ALA A 154 -3.42 -17.12 -8.18
N TYR A 155 -2.19 -17.14 -8.70
CA TYR A 155 -1.10 -17.90 -8.09
C TYR A 155 -0.34 -17.04 -7.09
N VAL A 156 -0.17 -17.58 -5.89
CA VAL A 156 0.46 -16.91 -4.76
C VAL A 156 1.85 -17.49 -4.54
N THR A 157 2.87 -16.65 -4.59
CA THR A 157 4.24 -17.01 -4.23
C THR A 157 4.55 -16.46 -2.84
N PRO A 158 4.88 -17.31 -1.85
CA PRO A 158 5.36 -16.85 -0.55
C PRO A 158 6.70 -16.12 -0.72
N LEU A 159 6.76 -14.85 -0.31
CA LEU A 159 7.98 -14.04 -0.37
C LEU A 159 8.40 -13.57 1.02
N ILE A 160 9.62 -13.91 1.43
CA ILE A 160 10.15 -13.45 2.72
C ILE A 160 10.24 -11.93 2.78
N LYS A 161 9.76 -11.32 3.86
CA LYS A 161 9.65 -9.86 4.03
C LYS A 161 11.01 -9.17 4.03
N LYS A 162 12.00 -9.79 4.67
CA LYS A 162 13.40 -9.33 4.74
C LYS A 162 14.29 -10.57 4.80
N ALA A 163 15.42 -10.54 4.10
CA ALA A 163 16.36 -11.66 4.05
C ALA A 163 16.97 -12.03 5.41
N SER A 164 16.99 -11.08 6.36
CA SER A 164 17.52 -11.28 7.72
C SER A 164 16.51 -11.89 8.69
N LEU A 165 15.25 -12.05 8.28
CA LEU A 165 14.23 -12.67 9.14
C LEU A 165 14.36 -14.19 9.10
N ASP A 166 13.93 -14.83 10.18
CA ASP A 166 13.90 -16.29 10.25
C ASP A 166 13.00 -16.86 9.15
N LYS A 167 13.58 -17.73 8.32
CA LYS A 167 12.89 -18.38 7.21
C LYS A 167 11.96 -19.49 7.66
N GLU A 168 12.12 -20.02 8.88
CA GLU A 168 11.27 -21.09 9.40
C GLU A 168 9.92 -20.55 9.94
N GLU A 169 9.84 -19.24 10.17
CA GLU A 169 8.65 -18.55 10.68
C GLU A 169 7.74 -18.05 9.54
N MET A 170 6.60 -18.72 9.29
CA MET A 170 5.66 -18.36 8.20
C MET A 170 5.12 -16.93 8.28
N LYS A 171 5.03 -16.33 9.48
CA LYS A 171 4.64 -14.92 9.68
C LYS A 171 5.59 -13.93 8.99
N ASN A 172 6.80 -14.36 8.65
CA ASN A 172 7.81 -13.56 7.96
C ASN A 172 7.61 -13.52 6.44
N TYR A 173 6.61 -14.21 5.89
CA TYR A 173 6.31 -14.25 4.46
C TYR A 173 5.12 -13.35 4.09
N ARG A 174 5.08 -12.91 2.83
CA ARG A 174 3.96 -12.21 2.19
C ARG A 174 3.38 -13.08 1.07
N PRO A 175 2.04 -13.12 0.91
CA PRO A 175 1.40 -13.80 -0.21
C PRO A 175 1.41 -12.92 -1.47
N VAL A 176 2.43 -13.03 -2.33
CA VAL A 176 2.48 -12.21 -3.56
C VAL A 176 1.71 -12.91 -4.68
N SER A 177 0.62 -12.31 -5.13
CA SER A 177 -0.19 -12.80 -6.25
C SER A 177 0.41 -12.38 -7.59
N ASN A 178 0.57 -13.32 -8.51
CA ASN A 178 0.85 -13.03 -9.92
C ASN A 178 -0.40 -13.33 -10.76
N ILE A 179 -1.03 -12.29 -11.30
CA ILE A 179 -2.24 -12.41 -12.12
C ILE A 179 -1.93 -12.42 -13.63
N PRO A 180 -2.78 -13.04 -14.47
CA PRO A 180 -2.58 -13.12 -15.92
C PRO A 180 -2.48 -11.74 -16.60
N ILE A 181 -1.77 -11.68 -17.73
CA ILE A 181 -1.62 -10.46 -18.54
C ILE A 181 -2.98 -9.88 -18.94
N ILE A 182 -3.92 -10.72 -19.38
CA ILE A 182 -5.27 -10.28 -19.79
C ILE A 182 -6.02 -9.66 -18.59
N SER A 183 -5.92 -10.24 -17.38
CA SER A 183 -6.48 -9.67 -16.14
C SER A 183 -5.93 -8.26 -15.91
N LYS A 184 -4.59 -8.11 -15.99
CA LYS A 184 -3.92 -6.81 -15.81
C LYS A 184 -4.39 -5.77 -16.82
N LEU A 185 -4.63 -6.14 -18.08
CA LEU A 185 -5.11 -5.21 -19.12
C LEU A 185 -6.53 -4.72 -18.81
N ILE A 186 -7.46 -5.64 -18.51
CA ILE A 186 -8.84 -5.28 -18.15
C ILE A 186 -8.84 -4.35 -16.92
N GLU A 187 -8.10 -4.71 -15.88
CA GLU A 187 -8.00 -3.93 -14.65
C GLU A 187 -7.38 -2.54 -14.89
N LYS A 188 -6.37 -2.42 -15.76
CA LYS A 188 -5.79 -1.11 -16.13
C LYS A 188 -6.79 -0.20 -16.84
N ILE A 189 -7.60 -0.73 -17.74
CA ILE A 189 -8.65 0.03 -18.42
C ILE A 189 -9.67 0.53 -17.39
N VAL A 190 -10.19 -0.36 -16.54
CA VAL A 190 -11.17 0.01 -15.50
C VAL A 190 -10.58 1.02 -14.52
N SER A 191 -9.35 0.79 -14.05
CA SER A 191 -8.63 1.71 -13.17
C SER A 191 -8.52 3.11 -13.80
N SER A 192 -8.19 3.18 -15.09
CA SER A 192 -8.13 4.46 -15.82
C SER A 192 -9.48 5.17 -15.84
N ARG A 193 -10.60 4.44 -16.01
CA ARG A 193 -11.95 5.04 -16.00
C ARG A 193 -12.34 5.56 -14.64
N ILE A 194 -12.09 4.78 -13.59
CA ILE A 194 -12.36 5.19 -12.20
C ILE A 194 -11.53 6.42 -11.86
N LEU A 195 -10.22 6.43 -12.14
CA LEU A 195 -9.36 7.58 -11.87
C LEU A 195 -9.80 8.84 -12.63
N GLN A 196 -10.26 8.71 -13.88
CA GLN A 196 -10.82 9.84 -14.65
C GLN A 196 -12.08 10.40 -13.99
N HIS A 197 -12.99 9.52 -13.55
CA HIS A 197 -14.20 9.92 -12.82
C HIS A 197 -13.88 10.64 -11.50
N LEU A 198 -12.97 10.08 -10.71
CA LEU A 198 -12.55 10.68 -9.45
C LEU A 198 -11.92 12.06 -9.65
N ALA A 199 -11.07 12.21 -10.67
CA ALA A 199 -10.41 13.47 -10.98
C ALA A 199 -11.39 14.52 -11.50
N PHE A 200 -12.29 14.16 -12.41
CA PHE A 200 -13.27 15.08 -12.99
C PHE A 200 -14.24 15.64 -11.93
N ASN A 201 -14.56 14.84 -10.92
CA ASN A 201 -15.52 15.19 -9.88
C ASN A 201 -14.89 15.62 -8.55
N ASN A 202 -13.57 15.82 -8.50
CA ASN A 202 -12.84 16.18 -7.27
C ASN A 202 -13.10 15.23 -6.08
N LEU A 203 -13.23 13.93 -6.35
CA LEU A 203 -13.54 12.90 -5.34
C LEU A 203 -12.28 12.29 -4.69
N HIS A 204 -11.10 12.83 -4.96
CA HIS A 204 -9.85 12.34 -4.38
C HIS A 204 -9.65 12.89 -2.97
N THR A 205 -9.09 12.05 -2.09
CA THR A 205 -8.50 12.52 -0.84
C THR A 205 -7.30 13.43 -1.12
N ASN A 206 -7.27 14.61 -0.50
CA ASN A 206 -6.25 15.63 -0.75
C ASN A 206 -4.84 15.17 -0.37
N PHE A 207 -4.66 14.69 0.85
CA PHE A 207 -3.37 14.23 1.38
C PHE A 207 -3.22 12.70 1.28
N GLN A 208 -3.46 12.16 0.08
CA GLN A 208 -3.18 10.77 -0.28
C GLN A 208 -2.19 10.74 -1.46
N SER A 209 -1.01 10.16 -1.22
CA SER A 209 0.08 10.10 -2.22
C SER A 209 0.27 8.72 -2.85
N ALA A 210 -0.21 7.64 -2.23
CA ALA A 210 -0.03 6.32 -2.83
C ALA A 210 -0.90 6.13 -4.07
N TYR A 211 -0.34 5.42 -5.06
CA TYR A 211 -1.02 5.02 -6.29
C TYR A 211 -1.61 6.17 -7.12
N LYS A 212 -1.19 7.41 -6.84
CA LYS A 212 -1.61 8.62 -7.53
C LYS A 212 -0.53 9.09 -8.49
N LYS A 213 -0.91 9.45 -9.70
CA LYS A 213 0.02 9.99 -10.70
C LYS A 213 0.66 11.27 -10.17
N HIS A 214 1.97 11.41 -10.38
CA HIS A 214 2.79 12.54 -9.89
C HIS A 214 3.00 12.59 -8.37
N HIS A 215 2.61 11.55 -7.64
CA HIS A 215 2.94 11.37 -6.22
C HIS A 215 3.90 10.18 -6.04
N SER A 216 4.67 10.22 -4.95
CA SER A 216 5.65 9.22 -4.55
C SER A 216 5.82 9.22 -3.02
N THR A 217 6.59 8.27 -2.48
CA THR A 217 7.02 8.30 -1.08
C THR A 217 7.75 9.61 -0.76
N GLU A 218 8.57 10.12 -1.68
CA GLU A 218 9.29 11.40 -1.53
C GLU A 218 8.31 12.58 -1.40
N SER A 219 7.26 12.64 -2.23
CA SER A 219 6.28 13.73 -2.14
C SER A 219 5.54 13.74 -0.80
N ALA A 220 5.26 12.55 -0.25
CA ALA A 220 4.61 12.40 1.05
C ALA A 220 5.54 12.81 2.19
N LEU A 221 6.77 12.29 2.18
CA LEU A 221 7.80 12.64 3.16
C LEU A 221 8.12 14.13 3.13
N LEU A 222 8.28 14.73 1.94
CA LEU A 222 8.57 16.15 1.80
C LEU A 222 7.45 17.01 2.38
N ARG A 223 6.19 16.64 2.15
CA ARG A 223 5.04 17.37 2.70
C ARG A 223 5.08 17.38 4.22
N VAL A 224 5.18 16.20 4.84
CA VAL A 224 5.18 16.05 6.30
C VAL A 224 6.42 16.70 6.92
N ALA A 225 7.61 16.49 6.34
CA ALA A 225 8.85 17.13 6.77
C ALA A 225 8.76 18.66 6.74
N ASN A 226 8.24 19.23 5.65
CA ASN A 226 8.08 20.67 5.51
C ASN A 226 7.13 21.24 6.56
N ASP A 227 6.00 20.58 6.80
CA ASP A 227 5.04 21.04 7.82
C ASP A 227 5.66 20.97 9.22
N ILE A 228 6.37 19.89 9.55
CA ILE A 228 7.13 19.77 10.82
C ILE A 228 8.11 20.92 10.98
N LEU A 229 8.98 21.14 9.99
CA LEU A 229 10.00 22.20 10.04
C LEU A 229 9.38 23.59 10.18
N ARG A 230 8.29 23.87 9.46
CA ARG A 230 7.57 25.14 9.58
C ARG A 230 6.98 25.36 10.98
N TYR A 231 6.50 24.33 11.65
CA TYR A 231 6.06 24.46 13.05
C TYR A 231 7.24 24.70 14.00
N ILE A 232 8.36 24.02 13.78
CA ILE A 232 9.60 24.22 14.57
C ILE A 232 10.14 25.66 14.39
N ASP A 233 10.15 26.19 13.17
CA ASP A 233 10.55 27.58 12.89
C ASP A 233 9.64 28.60 13.60
N ASN A 234 8.37 28.24 13.80
CA ASN A 234 7.41 29.01 14.60
C ASN A 234 7.52 28.73 16.11
N LYS A 235 8.66 28.18 16.55
CA LYS A 235 8.96 27.84 17.95
C LYS A 235 7.96 26.88 18.56
N LYS A 236 7.39 25.95 17.79
CA LYS A 236 6.53 24.87 18.30
C LYS A 236 7.26 23.54 18.28
N SER A 237 6.77 22.58 19.07
CA SER A 237 7.13 21.16 18.87
C SER A 237 6.06 20.49 18.00
N VAL A 238 6.27 19.26 17.56
CA VAL A 238 5.30 18.52 16.74
C VAL A 238 5.23 17.07 17.20
N LEU A 239 4.02 16.60 17.50
CA LEU A 239 3.76 15.19 17.76
C LEU A 239 3.34 14.51 16.46
N LEU A 240 4.04 13.45 16.07
CA LEU A 240 3.74 12.61 14.90
C LEU A 240 3.46 11.18 15.37
N ILE A 241 2.37 10.60 14.86
CA ILE A 241 1.96 9.21 15.04
C ILE A 241 1.94 8.54 13.66
N LEU A 242 2.61 7.40 13.55
CA LEU A 242 2.66 6.55 12.37
C LEU A 242 1.86 5.28 12.65
N LEU A 243 0.67 5.18 12.08
CA LEU A 243 -0.21 4.02 12.25
C LEU A 243 0.11 2.95 11.19
N ASP A 244 0.21 1.68 11.60
CA ASP A 244 0.36 0.51 10.72
C ASP A 244 -0.87 -0.40 10.79
N LEU A 245 -1.21 -1.05 9.67
CA LEU A 245 -2.32 -1.99 9.59
C LEU A 245 -1.84 -3.44 9.49
N SER A 246 -2.56 -4.34 10.15
CA SER A 246 -2.32 -5.77 10.02
C SER A 246 -3.05 -6.33 8.80
N ALA A 247 -2.27 -6.74 7.78
CA ALA A 247 -2.79 -7.39 6.56
C ALA A 247 -3.83 -6.55 5.81
N ALA A 248 -3.57 -5.24 5.67
CA ALA A 248 -4.53 -4.23 5.22
C ALA A 248 -5.30 -4.59 3.92
N PHE A 249 -4.59 -5.04 2.88
CA PHE A 249 -5.20 -5.43 1.60
C PHE A 249 -6.01 -6.72 1.68
N ASP A 250 -5.67 -7.60 2.62
CA ASP A 250 -6.25 -8.94 2.73
C ASP A 250 -7.54 -8.95 3.58
N THR A 251 -7.79 -7.90 4.38
CA THR A 251 -8.96 -7.82 5.26
C THR A 251 -10.13 -7.00 4.68
N ILE A 252 -9.92 -6.34 3.52
CA ILE A 252 -10.96 -5.52 2.87
C ILE A 252 -12.25 -6.32 2.74
N ASP A 253 -13.34 -5.74 3.23
CA ASP A 253 -14.66 -6.30 3.08
C ASP A 253 -15.27 -5.88 1.72
N HIS A 254 -15.75 -6.84 0.94
CA HIS A 254 -16.25 -6.56 -0.40
C HIS A 254 -17.55 -5.76 -0.37
N ASP A 255 -18.44 -6.03 0.58
CA ASP A 255 -19.74 -5.34 0.66
C ASP A 255 -19.55 -3.90 1.13
N ILE A 256 -18.69 -3.66 2.13
CA ILE A 256 -18.32 -2.30 2.55
C ILE A 256 -17.64 -1.54 1.41
N LEU A 257 -16.71 -2.19 0.67
CA LEU A 257 -16.04 -1.56 -0.46
C LEU A 257 -17.03 -1.13 -1.54
N LEU A 258 -17.97 -2.00 -1.91
CA LEU A 258 -19.00 -1.71 -2.91
C LEU A 258 -19.96 -0.62 -2.44
N ALA A 259 -20.41 -0.69 -1.18
CA ALA A 259 -21.25 0.34 -0.59
C ALA A 259 -20.56 1.71 -0.64
N ARG A 260 -19.26 1.77 -0.30
CA ARG A 260 -18.47 3.01 -0.35
C ARG A 260 -18.20 3.48 -1.78
N ALA A 261 -17.94 2.56 -2.71
CA ALA A 261 -17.80 2.89 -4.13
C ALA A 261 -19.05 3.60 -4.66
N HIS A 262 -20.23 3.14 -4.24
CA HIS A 262 -21.51 3.76 -4.57
C HIS A 262 -21.73 5.08 -3.82
N SER A 263 -21.76 5.06 -2.49
CA SER A 263 -22.17 6.20 -1.66
C SER A 263 -21.20 7.36 -1.70
N ARG A 264 -19.88 7.09 -1.74
CA ARG A 264 -18.85 8.13 -1.67
C ARG A 264 -18.31 8.56 -3.01
N PHE A 265 -18.14 7.60 -3.92
CA PHE A 265 -17.48 7.84 -5.20
C PHE A 265 -18.44 7.87 -6.38
N GLY A 266 -19.73 7.61 -6.16
CA GLY A 266 -20.75 7.66 -7.21
C GLY A 266 -20.56 6.59 -8.27
N ILE A 267 -19.88 5.48 -7.97
CA ILE A 267 -19.78 4.35 -8.90
C ILE A 267 -21.03 3.52 -8.74
N ASP A 268 -21.84 3.49 -9.78
CA ASP A 268 -23.20 2.95 -9.70
C ASP A 268 -23.56 2.14 -10.95
N GLY A 269 -24.75 1.54 -10.95
CA GLY A 269 -25.29 0.80 -12.08
C GLY A 269 -24.35 -0.30 -12.57
N LYS A 270 -24.08 -0.30 -13.88
CA LYS A 270 -23.29 -1.33 -14.56
C LYS A 270 -21.83 -1.32 -14.13
N ALA A 271 -21.26 -0.15 -13.85
CA ALA A 271 -19.89 -0.04 -13.35
C ALA A 271 -19.74 -0.70 -11.98
N LEU A 272 -20.72 -0.51 -11.08
CA LEU A 272 -20.75 -1.15 -9.78
C LEU A 272 -20.96 -2.67 -9.89
N TYR A 273 -21.84 -3.13 -10.79
CA TYR A 273 -22.04 -4.56 -11.07
C TYR A 273 -20.75 -5.23 -11.54
N TRP A 274 -20.00 -4.56 -12.42
CA TRP A 274 -18.71 -5.06 -12.86
C TRP A 274 -17.70 -5.15 -11.72
N LEU A 275 -17.62 -4.16 -10.82
CA LEU A 275 -16.75 -4.21 -9.63
C LEU A 275 -17.12 -5.38 -8.71
N ASN A 276 -18.42 -5.60 -8.48
CA ASN A 276 -18.92 -6.74 -7.72
C ASN A 276 -18.54 -8.08 -8.39
N ALA A 277 -18.67 -8.18 -9.71
CA ALA A 277 -18.26 -9.36 -10.46
C ALA A 277 -16.75 -9.61 -10.41
N TYR A 278 -15.93 -8.56 -10.43
CA TYR A 278 -14.48 -8.61 -10.29
C TYR A 278 -14.03 -9.16 -8.92
N LEU A 279 -14.72 -8.80 -7.85
CA LEU A 279 -14.40 -9.19 -6.46
C LEU A 279 -14.91 -10.59 -6.11
N LYS A 280 -16.09 -10.99 -6.60
CA LYS A 280 -16.74 -12.26 -6.24
C LYS A 280 -16.10 -13.48 -6.89
N ASN A 281 -16.20 -14.62 -6.20
CA ASN A 281 -15.80 -15.95 -6.68
C ASN A 281 -14.33 -16.04 -7.13
N ARG A 282 -13.45 -15.29 -6.46
CA ARG A 282 -12.01 -15.38 -6.68
C ARG A 282 -11.41 -16.53 -5.91
N THR A 283 -10.37 -17.12 -6.48
CA THR A 283 -9.60 -18.19 -5.84
C THR A 283 -8.11 -17.86 -5.87
N GLN A 284 -7.39 -18.40 -4.90
CA GLN A 284 -5.95 -18.32 -4.83
C GLN A 284 -5.34 -19.71 -4.66
N THR A 285 -4.14 -19.88 -5.22
CA THR A 285 -3.39 -21.13 -5.12
C THR A 285 -1.94 -20.81 -4.81
N VAL A 286 -1.44 -21.24 -3.65
CA VAL A 286 -0.01 -21.14 -3.34
C VAL A 286 0.76 -22.05 -4.30
N SER A 287 1.83 -21.52 -4.90
CA SER A 287 2.72 -22.29 -5.76
C SER A 287 4.19 -22.01 -5.47
N ILE A 288 4.95 -23.10 -5.33
CA ILE A 288 6.39 -23.14 -5.04
C ILE A 288 7.00 -24.20 -5.96
N ASP A 289 8.01 -23.82 -6.74
CA ASP A 289 8.77 -24.73 -7.62
C ASP A 289 7.88 -25.69 -8.44
N ASN A 290 6.85 -25.13 -9.08
CA ASN A 290 5.81 -25.82 -9.88
C ASN A 290 4.83 -26.72 -9.10
N ASN A 291 5.06 -26.98 -7.82
CA ASN A 291 4.07 -27.58 -6.94
C ASN A 291 3.00 -26.56 -6.56
N LYS A 292 1.80 -27.06 -6.24
CA LYS A 292 0.61 -26.23 -6.03
C LYS A 292 -0.18 -26.76 -4.85
N ALA A 293 -0.66 -25.84 -4.03
CA ALA A 293 -1.66 -26.15 -3.02
C ALA A 293 -3.02 -26.44 -3.67
N THR A 294 -3.94 -26.99 -2.88
CA THR A 294 -5.36 -26.98 -3.25
C THR A 294 -5.87 -25.53 -3.38
N PRO A 295 -6.62 -25.18 -4.45
CA PRO A 295 -7.21 -23.85 -4.58
C PRO A 295 -8.12 -23.51 -3.39
N SER A 296 -7.97 -22.30 -2.87
CA SER A 296 -8.81 -21.78 -1.78
C SER A 296 -9.56 -20.51 -2.22
N PRO A 297 -10.79 -20.28 -1.71
CA PRO A 297 -11.52 -19.06 -2.01
C PRO A 297 -10.86 -17.85 -1.37
N LEU A 298 -10.78 -16.73 -2.10
CA LEU A 298 -10.39 -15.43 -1.58
C LEU A 298 -11.66 -14.71 -1.08
N LYS A 299 -12.05 -14.98 0.16
CA LYS A 299 -13.29 -14.45 0.77
C LYS A 299 -13.26 -12.95 1.02
N TYR A 300 -12.08 -12.44 1.36
CA TYR A 300 -11.85 -11.05 1.72
C TYR A 300 -10.63 -10.52 0.98
N GLY A 301 -10.49 -9.21 0.97
CA GLY A 301 -9.33 -8.55 0.41
C GLY A 301 -9.35 -8.45 -1.11
N VAL A 302 -8.25 -7.94 -1.62
CA VAL A 302 -7.95 -7.85 -3.05
C VAL A 302 -6.61 -8.56 -3.30
N PRO A 303 -6.41 -9.25 -4.44
CA PRO A 303 -5.15 -9.97 -4.67
C PRO A 303 -3.94 -9.04 -4.57
N GLN A 304 -2.97 -9.39 -3.72
CA GLN A 304 -1.75 -8.61 -3.51
C GLN A 304 -0.84 -8.71 -4.74
N GLY A 305 -1.00 -7.78 -5.69
CA GLY A 305 -0.38 -7.83 -7.02
C GLY A 305 -1.36 -7.58 -8.17
N SER A 306 -2.66 -7.45 -7.85
CA SER A 306 -3.66 -6.89 -8.76
C SER A 306 -3.36 -5.42 -9.09
N VAL A 307 -3.86 -4.96 -10.23
CA VAL A 307 -3.77 -3.56 -10.66
C VAL A 307 -4.84 -2.73 -9.96
N LEU A 308 -6.06 -3.25 -9.81
CA LEU A 308 -7.16 -2.52 -9.16
C LEU A 308 -7.04 -2.48 -7.64
N GLY A 309 -6.45 -3.49 -7.00
CA GLY A 309 -6.37 -3.59 -5.55
C GLY A 309 -5.85 -2.33 -4.84
N PRO A 310 -4.71 -1.78 -5.27
CA PRO A 310 -4.19 -0.49 -4.77
C PRO A 310 -5.19 0.68 -4.79
N LEU A 311 -5.89 0.87 -5.92
CA LEU A 311 -6.88 1.95 -6.07
C LEU A 311 -8.08 1.70 -5.15
N LEU A 312 -8.61 0.47 -5.15
CA LEU A 312 -9.74 0.08 -4.31
C LEU A 312 -9.42 0.26 -2.83
N PHE A 313 -8.19 -0.02 -2.39
CA PHE A 313 -7.77 0.22 -1.02
C PHE A 313 -7.78 1.70 -0.65
N THR A 314 -7.25 2.59 -1.52
CA THR A 314 -7.29 4.04 -1.25
C THR A 314 -8.70 4.60 -1.20
N MET A 315 -9.62 4.06 -2.01
CA MET A 315 -11.03 4.38 -1.92
C MET A 315 -11.65 3.87 -0.61
N TYR A 316 -11.25 2.66 -0.20
CA TYR A 316 -11.74 2.04 1.03
C TYR A 316 -11.36 2.85 2.28
N THR A 317 -10.13 3.34 2.36
CA THR A 317 -9.61 4.07 3.53
C THR A 317 -9.82 5.58 3.49
N ALA A 318 -10.44 6.11 2.43
CA ALA A 318 -10.66 7.55 2.27
C ALA A 318 -11.31 8.26 3.49
N PRO A 319 -12.27 7.68 4.22
CA PRO A 319 -12.88 8.33 5.39
C PRO A 319 -11.94 8.60 6.57
N VAL A 320 -10.78 7.94 6.64
CA VAL A 320 -9.75 8.24 7.66
C VAL A 320 -9.32 9.72 7.60
N ALA A 321 -9.28 10.29 6.39
CA ALA A 321 -9.01 11.71 6.18
C ALA A 321 -10.07 12.60 6.84
N ASP A 322 -11.35 12.28 6.63
CA ASP A 322 -12.47 13.06 7.18
C ASP A 322 -12.46 13.05 8.72
N ILE A 323 -12.07 11.92 9.33
CA ILE A 323 -11.91 11.82 10.78
C ILE A 323 -10.77 12.73 11.25
N ALA A 324 -9.60 12.68 10.61
CA ALA A 324 -8.47 13.54 10.96
C ALA A 324 -8.82 15.03 10.85
N GLU A 325 -9.50 15.42 9.77
CA GLU A 325 -9.94 16.81 9.55
C GLU A 325 -10.92 17.30 10.62
N ARG A 326 -11.90 16.48 11.01
CA ARG A 326 -12.86 16.83 12.08
C ARG A 326 -12.19 17.07 13.43
N HIS A 327 -11.09 16.37 13.72
CA HIS A 327 -10.30 16.56 14.94
C HIS A 327 -9.25 17.68 14.81
N GLY A 328 -9.17 18.35 13.66
CA GLY A 328 -8.13 19.36 13.40
C GLY A 328 -6.72 18.79 13.38
N VAL A 329 -6.58 17.48 13.09
CA VAL A 329 -5.31 16.76 13.02
C VAL A 329 -4.79 16.79 11.59
N ASN A 330 -3.55 17.20 11.38
CA ASN A 330 -2.94 17.09 10.07
C ASN A 330 -2.65 15.62 9.76
N TYR A 331 -2.79 15.24 8.49
CA TYR A 331 -2.58 13.87 8.07
C TYR A 331 -1.87 13.78 6.73
N HIS A 332 -1.25 12.62 6.48
CA HIS A 332 -0.80 12.22 5.16
C HIS A 332 -0.90 10.70 5.02
N LEU A 333 -1.63 10.25 4.01
CA LEU A 333 -1.86 8.84 3.72
C LEU A 333 -0.91 8.38 2.61
N TYR A 334 -0.39 7.17 2.76
CA TYR A 334 0.34 6.47 1.71
C TYR A 334 0.04 4.97 1.80
N ALA A 335 -0.94 4.53 1.00
CA ALA A 335 -1.46 3.17 1.05
C ALA A 335 -1.93 2.87 2.49
N ASP A 336 -1.42 1.81 3.11
CA ASP A 336 -1.69 1.43 4.49
C ASP A 336 -0.96 2.29 5.53
N ASP A 337 0.13 2.96 5.16
CA ASP A 337 0.83 3.87 6.08
C ASP A 337 0.00 5.16 6.30
N THR A 338 -0.41 5.40 7.54
CA THR A 338 -1.17 6.60 7.94
C THR A 338 -0.35 7.45 8.90
N GLN A 339 -0.09 8.70 8.50
CA GLN A 339 0.70 9.66 9.28
C GLN A 339 -0.24 10.71 9.85
N LEU A 340 -0.26 10.91 11.16
CA LEU A 340 -1.09 11.90 11.86
C LEU A 340 -0.19 12.79 12.69
N TYR A 341 -0.35 14.11 12.59
CA TYR A 341 0.52 15.04 13.33
C TYR A 341 -0.18 16.33 13.73
N VAL A 342 0.22 16.86 14.88
CA VAL A 342 -0.27 18.12 15.43
C VAL A 342 0.90 18.96 15.95
N PRO A 343 0.85 20.29 15.78
CA PRO A 343 1.76 21.17 16.49
C PRO A 343 1.47 21.11 18.00
N LEU A 344 2.53 21.23 18.79
CA LEU A 344 2.51 21.35 20.23
C LEU A 344 3.04 22.74 20.61
N ASP A 345 2.23 23.53 21.29
CA ASP A 345 2.67 24.81 21.85
C ASP A 345 3.64 24.59 23.04
N ASN A 346 4.41 25.63 23.39
CA ASN A 346 5.47 25.49 24.39
C ASN A 346 4.96 25.44 25.84
N THR A 347 3.67 25.67 26.07
CA THR A 347 3.03 25.55 27.38
C THR A 347 2.47 24.15 27.55
N LEU A 348 2.87 23.46 28.63
CA LEU A 348 2.47 22.09 28.90
C LEU A 348 0.96 21.88 28.89
N GLU A 349 0.18 22.85 29.37
CA GLU A 349 -1.29 22.81 29.37
C GLU A 349 -1.85 22.69 27.94
N THR A 350 -1.51 23.63 27.05
CA THR A 350 -1.97 23.64 25.65
C THR A 350 -1.45 22.43 24.88
N ALA A 351 -0.19 22.05 25.08
CA ALA A 351 0.38 20.86 24.47
C ALA A 351 -0.33 19.58 24.90
N SER A 352 -0.77 19.50 26.16
CA SER A 352 -1.51 18.36 26.68
C SER A 352 -2.89 18.26 26.03
N TYR A 353 -3.57 19.39 25.80
CA TYR A 353 -4.83 19.42 25.04
C TYR A 353 -4.63 18.99 23.59
N GLN A 354 -3.56 19.46 22.93
CA GLN A 354 -3.24 19.08 21.54
C GLN A 354 -2.91 17.57 21.43
N LYS A 355 -2.17 17.04 22.41
CA LYS A 355 -1.92 15.60 22.55
C LYS A 355 -3.23 14.82 22.74
N GLU A 356 -4.10 15.27 23.64
CA GLU A 356 -5.40 14.63 23.86
C GLU A 356 -6.28 14.65 22.59
N SER A 357 -6.22 15.73 21.80
CA SER A 357 -6.96 15.86 20.54
C SER A 357 -6.53 14.80 19.52
N ILE A 358 -5.22 14.60 19.33
CA ILE A 358 -4.73 13.56 18.42
C ILE A 358 -4.98 12.15 18.98
N GLU A 359 -4.95 11.95 20.30
CA GLU A 359 -5.34 10.68 20.94
C GLU A 359 -6.79 10.33 20.66
N LYS A 360 -7.72 11.28 20.82
CA LYS A 360 -9.14 11.11 20.48
C LYS A 360 -9.34 10.81 19.00
N CYS A 361 -8.60 11.50 18.13
CA CYS A 361 -8.60 11.23 16.69
C CYS A 361 -8.18 9.78 16.39
N VAL A 362 -7.07 9.31 16.98
CA VAL A 362 -6.59 7.93 16.77
C VAL A 362 -7.58 6.91 17.31
N VAL A 363 -8.22 7.16 18.46
CA VAL A 363 -9.27 6.28 19.00
C VAL A 363 -10.43 6.16 18.00
N GLU A 364 -10.93 7.27 17.48
CA GLU A 364 -12.02 7.25 16.49
C GLU A 364 -11.59 6.57 15.18
N ILE A 365 -10.36 6.81 14.70
CA ILE A 365 -9.81 6.10 13.53
C ILE A 365 -9.75 4.60 13.81
N ALA A 366 -9.30 4.18 14.99
CA ALA A 366 -9.18 2.78 15.36
C ALA A 366 -10.55 2.09 15.53
N ASP A 367 -11.57 2.82 16.01
CA ASP A 367 -12.95 2.33 16.04
C ASP A 367 -13.54 2.22 14.64
N TRP A 368 -13.37 3.26 13.81
CA TRP A 368 -13.80 3.25 12.42
C TRP A 368 -13.14 2.12 11.63
N MET A 369 -11.82 1.93 11.79
CA MET A 369 -11.08 0.84 11.16
C MET A 369 -11.67 -0.52 11.56
N ASN A 370 -11.98 -0.72 12.85
CA ASN A 370 -12.59 -1.96 13.32
C ASN A 370 -13.97 -2.22 12.69
N SER A 371 -14.87 -1.22 12.72
CA SER A 371 -16.20 -1.30 12.08
C SER A 371 -16.10 -1.53 10.57
N ASN A 372 -14.99 -1.12 9.96
CA ASN A 372 -14.67 -1.32 8.55
C ASN A 372 -13.68 -2.47 8.31
N LYS A 373 -13.59 -3.41 9.25
CA LYS A 373 -12.84 -4.68 9.11
C LYS A 373 -11.34 -4.49 8.78
N LEU A 374 -10.75 -3.43 9.30
CA LEU A 374 -9.33 -3.12 9.27
C LEU A 374 -8.77 -3.23 10.69
N LYS A 375 -7.68 -3.98 10.86
CA LYS A 375 -7.04 -4.15 12.17
C LYS A 375 -5.83 -3.23 12.29
N LEU A 376 -5.94 -2.19 13.11
CA LEU A 376 -4.81 -1.36 13.52
C LEU A 376 -3.80 -2.20 14.30
N ASN A 377 -2.51 -2.01 14.01
CA ASN A 377 -1.41 -2.69 14.68
C ASN A 377 -0.75 -1.75 15.70
N SER A 378 -1.13 -1.88 16.97
CA SER A 378 -0.55 -1.10 18.07
C SER A 378 0.95 -1.32 18.22
N ASP A 379 1.42 -2.56 18.07
CA ASP A 379 2.82 -2.94 18.30
C ASP A 379 3.80 -2.37 17.28
N LYS A 380 3.27 -1.95 16.13
CA LYS A 380 4.04 -1.31 15.06
C LYS A 380 3.67 0.15 14.85
N THR A 381 2.80 0.68 15.71
CA THR A 381 2.51 2.11 15.71
C THR A 381 3.70 2.81 16.34
N ASP A 382 4.29 3.76 15.61
CA ASP A 382 5.44 4.54 16.07
C ASP A 382 4.98 5.96 16.44
N VAL A 383 5.53 6.50 17.51
CA VAL A 383 5.26 7.87 17.97
C VAL A 383 6.57 8.62 18.14
N ILE A 384 6.62 9.88 17.71
CA ILE A 384 7.78 10.74 17.88
C ILE A 384 7.34 12.19 18.14
N VAL A 385 8.10 12.88 18.99
CA VAL A 385 7.95 14.33 19.20
C VAL A 385 9.18 15.03 18.63
N PHE A 386 8.96 15.93 17.69
CA PHE A 386 9.99 16.78 17.11
C PHE A 386 10.04 18.13 17.81
N GLY A 387 11.24 18.66 18.04
CA GLY A 387 11.41 19.97 18.67
C GLY A 387 12.85 20.19 19.09
N THR A 388 13.11 21.34 19.71
CA THR A 388 14.42 21.59 20.34
C THR A 388 14.58 20.74 21.60
N ASN A 389 15.80 20.34 21.95
CA ASN A 389 16.08 19.59 23.19
C ASN A 389 15.42 20.23 24.43
N LYS A 390 15.45 21.56 24.54
CA LYS A 390 14.80 22.27 25.65
C LYS A 390 13.28 22.07 25.64
N ALA A 391 12.62 22.26 24.50
CA ALA A 391 11.17 22.08 24.39
C ALA A 391 10.74 20.64 24.67
N LEU A 392 11.51 19.65 24.21
CA LEU A 392 11.24 18.24 24.47
C LEU A 392 11.34 17.90 25.97
N ILE A 393 12.34 18.44 26.67
CA ILE A 393 12.48 18.29 28.13
C ILE A 393 11.31 18.98 28.85
N ASP A 394 10.95 20.19 28.44
CA ASP A 394 9.88 20.97 29.07
C ASP A 394 8.50 20.29 28.88
N LEU A 395 8.26 19.65 27.73
CA LEU A 395 7.01 18.91 27.44
C LEU A 395 6.93 17.55 28.16
N ASN A 396 8.06 16.84 28.29
CA ASN A 396 8.16 15.54 28.98
C ASN A 396 7.08 14.51 28.58
N PHE A 397 6.71 14.46 27.30
CA PHE A 397 5.78 13.45 26.78
C PHE A 397 6.51 12.13 26.52
N ASN A 398 6.25 11.14 27.37
CA ASN A 398 6.88 9.83 27.31
C ASN A 398 6.08 8.79 26.52
N SER A 399 4.76 8.98 26.40
CA SER A 399 3.88 8.10 25.64
C SER A 399 2.60 8.79 25.17
N VAL A 400 1.93 8.16 24.21
CA VAL A 400 0.61 8.50 23.71
C VAL A 400 -0.33 7.33 23.96
N GLN A 401 -1.54 7.61 24.44
CA GLN A 401 -2.56 6.60 24.67
C GLN A 401 -3.34 6.32 23.38
N ILE A 402 -3.37 5.06 22.99
CA ILE A 402 -4.14 4.56 21.85
C ILE A 402 -5.04 3.45 22.38
N LYS A 403 -6.32 3.78 22.59
CA LYS A 403 -7.28 2.90 23.27
C LYS A 403 -6.75 2.42 24.63
N SER A 404 -6.54 1.12 24.80
CA SER A 404 -6.00 0.50 26.01
C SER A 404 -4.47 0.36 26.01
N SER A 405 -3.80 0.77 24.93
CA SER A 405 -2.35 0.65 24.76
C SER A 405 -1.66 2.00 24.94
N SER A 406 -0.55 2.01 25.69
CA SER A 406 0.33 3.18 25.81
C SER A 406 1.53 3.02 24.90
N VAL A 407 1.61 3.79 23.82
CA VAL A 407 2.71 3.73 22.85
C VAL A 407 3.82 4.70 23.25
N PRO A 408 5.06 4.24 23.47
CA PRO A 408 6.16 5.09 23.89
C PRO A 408 6.60 6.06 22.79
N VAL A 409 7.02 7.26 23.19
CA VAL A 409 7.65 8.22 22.29
C VAL A 409 9.08 7.75 21.99
N SER A 410 9.37 7.55 20.71
CA SER A 410 10.67 7.11 20.22
C SER A 410 11.57 8.29 19.88
N SER A 411 12.88 8.12 20.03
CA SER A 411 13.88 9.12 19.63
C SER A 411 14.12 9.16 18.11
N SER A 412 13.80 8.06 17.42
CA SER A 412 13.83 7.94 15.97
C SER A 412 12.74 6.98 15.48
N VAL A 413 12.14 7.29 14.34
CA VAL A 413 11.10 6.47 13.70
C VAL A 413 11.40 6.26 12.22
N LYS A 414 10.86 5.18 11.64
CA LYS A 414 11.01 4.89 10.22
C LYS A 414 9.73 5.23 9.45
N ASN A 415 9.75 6.32 8.72
CA ASN A 415 8.62 6.80 7.92
C ASN A 415 8.89 6.56 6.43
N LEU A 416 8.04 5.80 5.74
CA LEU A 416 8.13 5.49 4.29
C LEU A 416 9.53 5.09 3.80
N GLY A 417 10.29 4.39 4.64
CA GLY A 417 11.64 3.91 4.32
C GLY A 417 12.79 4.80 4.80
N CYS A 418 12.52 6.00 5.31
CA CYS A 418 13.51 6.93 5.83
C CYS A 418 13.43 7.04 7.36
N TYR A 419 14.58 7.11 8.03
CA TYR A 419 14.65 7.38 9.45
C TYR A 419 14.55 8.88 9.71
N LEU A 420 13.67 9.26 10.64
CA LEU A 420 13.54 10.62 11.17
C LEU A 420 13.91 10.58 12.65
N ASP A 421 14.79 11.47 13.10
CA ASP A 421 15.11 11.65 14.52
C ASP A 421 14.43 12.90 15.09
N ALA A 422 14.23 12.94 16.41
CA ALA A 422 13.46 13.98 17.10
C ALA A 422 13.98 15.42 16.86
N ASN A 423 15.28 15.56 16.59
CA ASN A 423 15.92 16.84 16.30
C ASN A 423 16.03 17.13 14.78
N PHE A 424 15.45 16.27 13.94
CA PHE A 424 15.47 16.35 12.48
C PHE A 424 16.89 16.43 11.87
N THR A 425 17.89 15.85 12.53
CA THR A 425 19.31 15.91 12.11
C THR A 425 19.64 14.98 10.95
N MET A 426 18.76 14.00 10.67
CA MET A 426 18.96 12.91 9.71
C MET A 426 20.12 11.97 10.05
N SER A 427 20.69 12.06 11.26
CA SER A 427 21.86 11.28 11.67
C SER A 427 21.61 9.77 11.60
N CYS A 428 20.45 9.32 12.08
CA CYS A 428 20.05 7.91 12.01
C CYS A 428 19.95 7.40 10.57
N GLN A 429 19.38 8.21 9.68
CA GLN A 429 19.27 7.86 8.26
C GLN A 429 20.65 7.76 7.61
N ILE A 430 21.51 8.74 7.83
CA ILE A 430 22.88 8.77 7.31
C ILE A 430 23.64 7.54 7.78
N ASN A 431 23.66 7.26 9.09
CA ASN A 431 24.35 6.11 9.66
C ASN A 431 23.82 4.78 9.13
N SER A 432 22.50 4.65 8.95
CA SER A 432 21.89 3.43 8.40
C SER A 432 22.32 3.13 6.96
N ILE A 433 22.73 4.16 6.20
CA ILE A 433 23.25 4.02 4.84
C ILE A 433 24.76 3.76 4.87
N TYR A 434 25.53 4.52 5.66
CA TYR A 434 26.99 4.41 5.71
C TYR A 434 27.50 3.13 6.41
N CYS A 435 26.88 2.69 7.50
CA CYS A 435 27.32 1.48 8.22
C CYS A 435 27.11 0.17 7.45
N LEU A 436 26.37 0.18 6.34
CA LEU A 436 26.29 -0.95 5.41
C LEU A 436 27.55 -1.09 4.54
N GLU A 437 28.40 -0.06 4.42
CA GLU A 437 29.64 -0.12 3.64
C GLU A 437 30.79 -0.78 4.41
N GLU A 438 30.90 -0.60 5.74
CA GLU A 438 31.99 -1.21 6.54
C GLU A 438 31.85 -2.72 6.74
N THR A 439 30.65 -3.27 6.57
CA THR A 439 30.41 -4.73 6.62
C THR A 439 30.49 -5.42 5.26
N ALA A 440 30.71 -4.65 4.18
CA ALA A 440 30.78 -5.13 2.80
C ALA A 440 32.15 -4.90 2.12
N LEU A 441 33.14 -4.40 2.88
CA LEU A 441 34.57 -4.38 2.56
C LEU A 441 35.27 -5.45 3.39
#